data_AF-B0ZRF8-F1
#
_entry.id   AF-B0ZRF8-F1
#
_cell.length_a   1.000
_cell.length_b   1.000
_cell.length_c   1.000
_cell.angle_alpha   90.00
_cell.angle_beta   90.00
_cell.angle_gamma   90.00
#
_symmetry.space_group_name_H-M   'P 1'
#
loop_
_entity.id
_entity.type
_entity.pdbx_description
1 polymer ?
#
loop_
_entity_poly.entity_id
_entity_poly.type
_entity_poly.pdbx_seq_one_letter_code
_entity_poly.pdbx_strand_id
1 'polypeptide(L)' 'VRHQEVGHKSLLQSDALYQYILETSVYPREPEPMKELREVTAKHPWNLMTTSADEGQFLGLLLKLINAKNTMEIGVYTG' A
#
# COMPACT_ATOMS: atom_id res chain seq x y z
N VAL A 1 21.95 2.60 -4.42
CA VAL A 1 22.08 3.27 -3.10
C VAL A 1 21.60 2.28 -2.06
N ARG A 2 22.42 1.94 -1.06
CA ARG A 2 22.12 0.85 -0.11
C ARG A 2 20.96 1.26 0.80
N HIS A 3 20.07 0.30 1.03
CA HIS A 3 18.72 0.40 1.59
C HIS A 3 18.66 0.71 3.11
N GLN A 4 19.60 1.47 3.68
CA GLN A 4 19.75 1.59 5.15
C GLN A 4 19.30 2.93 5.77
N GLU A 5 18.78 3.90 5.00
CA GLU A 5 18.48 5.25 5.51
C GLU A 5 17.03 5.71 5.32
N VAL A 6 16.07 4.79 5.20
CA VAL A 6 14.66 5.16 5.39
C VAL A 6 14.32 4.82 6.84
N GLY A 7 13.82 5.79 7.61
CA GLY A 7 13.43 5.60 9.01
C GLY A 7 12.28 4.59 9.20
N HIS A 8 11.54 4.72 10.30
CA HIS A 8 10.40 3.85 10.62
C HIS A 8 9.50 3.53 9.42
N LYS A 9 9.01 2.29 9.35
CA LYS A 9 8.24 1.76 8.20
C LYS A 9 6.90 2.46 7.96
N SER A 10 6.46 3.28 8.91
CA SER A 10 5.16 3.95 8.91
C SER A 10 5.20 5.21 9.79
N LEU A 11 4.09 5.95 9.80
CA LEU A 11 3.88 7.10 10.68
C LEU A 11 3.44 6.72 12.11
N LEU A 12 3.36 5.42 12.44
CA LEU A 12 2.88 4.94 13.72
C LEU A 12 4.01 4.87 14.76
N GLN A 13 3.64 4.81 16.03
CA GLN A 13 4.58 4.77 17.16
C GLN A 13 5.55 3.58 17.16
N SER A 14 5.24 2.50 16.44
CA SER A 14 6.12 1.34 16.30
C SER A 14 5.83 0.55 15.03
N ASP A 15 6.89 -0.06 14.48
CA ASP A 15 6.77 -1.00 13.36
C ASP A 15 5.89 -2.21 13.72
N ALA A 16 5.88 -2.63 14.98
CA ALA A 16 5.06 -3.73 15.46
C ALA A 16 3.56 -3.40 15.39
N LEU A 17 3.17 -2.16 15.71
CA LEU A 17 1.78 -1.72 15.59
C LEU A 17 1.34 -1.70 14.12
N TYR A 18 2.21 -1.21 13.23
CA TYR A 18 1.94 -1.21 11.79
C TYR A 18 1.77 -2.63 11.25
N GLN A 19 2.69 -3.53 11.60
CA GLN A 19 2.63 -4.92 11.18
C GLN A 19 1.37 -5.62 11.69
N TYR A 20 0.95 -5.35 12.93
CA TYR A 20 -0.31 -5.86 13.47
C TYR A 20 -1.51 -5.47 12.60
N ILE A 21 -1.64 -4.19 12.24
CA ILE A 21 -2.73 -3.72 11.37
C ILE A 21 -2.72 -4.46 10.03
N LEU A 22 -1.54 -4.61 9.43
CA LEU A 22 -1.39 -5.27 8.14
C LEU A 22 -1.84 -6.73 8.20
N GLU A 23 -1.35 -7.49 9.18
CA GLU A 23 -1.62 -8.91 9.33
C GLU A 23 -3.06 -9.21 9.75
N THR A 24 -3.67 -8.38 10.61
CA THR A 24 -5.02 -8.66 11.13
C THR A 24 -6.13 -8.11 10.24
N SER A 25 -5.90 -6.97 9.57
CA SER A 25 -6.98 -6.18 8.99
C SER A 25 -6.82 -5.94 7.49
N VAL A 26 -5.59 -5.96 6.97
CA VAL A 26 -5.28 -5.61 5.58
C VAL A 26 -5.06 -6.85 4.71
N TYR A 27 -3.97 -7.60 4.94
CA TYR A 27 -3.61 -8.75 4.11
C TYR A 27 -4.70 -9.82 3.99
N PRO A 28 -5.46 -10.17 5.04
CA PRO A 28 -6.56 -11.15 4.90
C PRO A 28 -7.69 -10.70 3.96
N ARG A 29 -7.75 -9.41 3.62
CA ARG A 29 -8.77 -8.81 2.75
C ARG A 29 -8.16 -8.19 1.48
N GLU A 30 -6.86 -8.33 1.28
CA GLU A 30 -6.17 -7.82 0.09
C GLU A 30 -6.63 -8.67 -1.12
N PRO A 31 -7.14 -8.05 -2.20
CA PRO A 31 -7.45 -8.78 -3.41
C PRO A 31 -6.18 -9.41 -3.99
N GLU A 32 -6.26 -10.66 -4.46
CA GLU A 32 -5.09 -11.37 -5.00
C GLU A 32 -4.35 -10.58 -6.10
N PRO A 33 -5.02 -9.87 -7.04
CA PRO A 33 -4.30 -9.05 -8.03
C PRO A 33 -3.45 -7.93 -7.41
N MET A 34 -3.87 -7.34 -6.28
CA MET A 34 -3.09 -6.32 -5.59
C MET A 34 -1.88 -6.92 -4.88
N LYS A 35 -2.04 -8.10 -4.29
CA LYS A 35 -0.92 -8.85 -3.68
C LYS A 35 0.13 -9.23 -4.73
N GLU A 36 -0.30 -9.76 -5.88
CA GLU A 36 0.58 -10.07 -7.00
C GLU A 36 1.31 -8.82 -7.49
N LEU A 37 0.59 -7.71 -7.69
CA LEU A 37 1.19 -6.44 -8.11
C LEU A 37 2.23 -5.95 -7.09
N ARG A 38 1.93 -6.01 -5.80
CA ARG A 38 2.86 -5.64 -4.72
C ARG A 38 4.13 -6.49 -4.75
N GLU A 39 4.01 -7.80 -4.98
CA GLU A 39 5.16 -8.71 -5.10
C GLU A 39 6.01 -8.43 -6.36
N VAL A 40 5.37 -8.04 -7.46
CA VAL A 40 6.07 -7.59 -8.68
C VAL A 40 6.79 -6.27 -8.43
N THR A 41 6.11 -5.28 -7.86
CA THR A 41 6.66 -3.94 -7.58
C THR A 41 7.78 -3.98 -6.57
N ALA A 42 7.75 -4.87 -5.58
CA ALA A 42 8.83 -5.06 -4.62
C ALA A 42 10.20 -5.36 -5.28
N LYS A 43 10.21 -5.94 -6.49
CA LYS A 43 11.42 -6.25 -7.25
C LYS A 43 11.95 -5.06 -8.07
N HIS A 44 11.17 -3.98 -8.20
CA HIS A 44 11.56 -2.81 -8.96
C HIS A 44 12.52 -1.90 -8.17
N PRO A 45 13.54 -1.26 -8.79
CA PRO A 45 14.49 -0.38 -8.10
C PRO A 45 13.86 0.81 -7.36
N TRP A 46 12.67 1.24 -7.78
CA TRP A 46 11.90 2.33 -7.18
C TRP A 46 10.68 1.86 -6.38
N ASN A 47 10.75 0.65 -5.80
CA ASN A 47 9.63 0.05 -5.06
C ASN A 47 9.08 0.92 -3.90
N LEU A 48 9.90 1.82 -3.33
CA LEU A 48 9.49 2.73 -2.27
C LEU A 48 8.42 3.75 -2.70
N MET A 49 8.19 3.93 -4.00
CA MET A 49 7.15 4.83 -4.52
C MET A 49 5.75 4.19 -4.56
N THR A 50 5.63 2.89 -4.29
CA THR A 50 4.34 2.21 -4.32
C THR A 50 3.48 2.61 -3.14
N THR A 51 2.17 2.73 -3.37
CA THR A 51 1.17 2.92 -2.31
C THR A 51 1.20 1.73 -1.35
N SER A 52 1.11 2.00 -0.04
CA SER A 52 1.10 0.93 0.96
C SER A 52 -0.20 0.11 0.90
N ALA A 53 -0.17 -1.15 1.34
CA ALA A 53 -1.35 -2.03 1.28
C ALA A 53 -2.53 -1.49 2.11
N ASP A 54 -2.25 -0.86 3.26
CA ASP A 54 -3.26 -0.23 4.12
C ASP A 54 -3.87 1.02 3.48
N GLU A 55 -3.07 1.85 2.82
CA GLU A 55 -3.58 3.01 2.07
C GLU A 55 -4.42 2.57 0.87
N GLY A 56 -3.99 1.54 0.13
CA GLY A 56 -4.78 0.92 -0.94
C GLY A 56 -6.13 0.39 -0.44
N GLN A 57 -6.17 -0.25 0.73
CA GLN A 57 -7.43 -0.67 1.37
C GLN A 57 -8.32 0.53 1.70
N PHE A 58 -7.75 1.61 2.26
CA PHE A 58 -8.48 2.82 2.59
C PHE A 58 -9.08 3.50 1.36
N LEU A 59 -8.32 3.65 0.27
CA LEU A 59 -8.82 4.20 -1.00
C LEU A 59 -9.96 3.33 -1.56
N GLY A 60 -9.83 2.01 -1.50
CA GLY A 60 -10.88 1.08 -1.90
C GLY A 60 -12.18 1.23 -1.09
N LEU A 61 -12.08 1.52 0.22
CA LEU A 61 -13.24 1.86 1.05
C LEU A 61 -13.81 3.24 0.69
N LEU A 62 -12.95 4.25 0.56
CA LEU A 62 -13.34 5.63 0.27
C LEU A 62 -14.13 5.73 -1.04
N LEU A 63 -13.62 5.11 -2.12
CA LEU A 63 -14.28 5.09 -3.43
C LEU A 63 -15.70 4.50 -3.36
N LYS A 64 -15.88 3.45 -2.55
CA LYS A 64 -17.19 2.81 -2.33
C LYS A 64 -18.13 3.73 -1.54
N LEU A 65 -17.64 4.36 -0.47
CA LEU A 65 -18.44 5.25 0.38
C LEU A 65 -18.96 6.47 -0.38
N ILE A 66 -18.13 7.06 -1.26
CA ILE A 66 -18.52 8.24 -2.03
C ILE A 66 -19.20 7.89 -3.36
N ASN A 67 -19.39 6.60 -3.66
CA ASN A 67 -19.94 6.10 -4.91
C ASN A 67 -19.28 6.72 -6.15
N ALA A 68 -17.95 6.80 -6.15
CA ALA A 68 -17.19 7.38 -7.26
C ALA A 68 -17.47 6.63 -8.58
N LYS A 69 -17.62 7.38 -9.68
CA LYS A 69 -17.87 6.84 -11.04
C LYS A 69 -16.88 7.32 -12.09
N ASN A 70 -16.33 8.52 -11.89
CA ASN A 70 -15.35 9.10 -12.78
C ASN A 70 -14.21 9.63 -11.92
N THR A 71 -13.04 9.01 -12.02
CA THR A 71 -11.88 9.26 -11.16
C THR A 71 -10.70 9.69 -12.03
N MET A 72 -9.75 10.39 -11.41
CA MET A 72 -8.48 10.75 -12.03
C MET A 72 -7.36 10.33 -11.07
N GLU A 73 -6.31 9.75 -11.62
CA GLU A 73 -5.09 9.41 -10.90
C GLU A 73 -3.91 10.09 -11.60
N ILE A 74 -3.11 10.81 -10.83
CA ILE A 74 -1.90 11.49 -11.32
C ILE A 74 -0.72 10.94 -10.53
N GLY A 75 0.16 10.23 -11.23
CA GLY A 75 1.25 9.46 -10.62
C GLY A 75 0.87 7.99 -10.45
N VAL A 76 0.93 7.22 -11.54
CA VAL A 76 0.45 5.82 -11.61
C VAL A 76 1.53 4.81 -11.17
N TYR A 77 2.80 5.10 -11.43
CA TYR A 77 3.92 4.17 -11.24
C TYR A 77 3.64 2.77 -11.81
N THR A 78 3.53 1.73 -10.97
CA THR A 78 3.28 0.34 -11.40
C THR A 78 1.80 -0.03 -11.46
N GLY A 79 0.91 0.87 -11.06
CA GLY A 79 -0.54 0.63 -10.95
C GLY A 79 -1.08 0.89 -9.56
#